data_AF-A0A958HDY3-F1
#
_entry.id   AF-A0A958HDY3-F1
#
_cell.length_a   1.000
_cell.length_b   1.000
_cell.length_c   1.000
_cell.angle_alpha   90.00
_cell.angle_beta   90.00
_cell.angle_gamma   90.00
#
_symmetry.space_group_name_H-M   'P 1'
#
loop_
_entity.id
_entity.type
_entity.pdbx_description
1 polymer ?
#
loop_
_entity_poly.entity_id
_entity_poly.type
_entity_poly.pdbx_seq_one_letter_code
_entity_poly.pdbx_strand_id
1 'polypeptide(L)'
;MTYLDAAQEVLKKSGSPLRYEDITERALARGLIAPQGLTPEATMASRLYTDTLQEGSLFVRAGKGIFGLVQWQPEGIESQVDKINQTTREQLHGFLSEMPPDRFEALIGELLIRMGFDENTVEVTRRSGDGGIDVLGVYRATGLTGVSAAVQVKRWKSNVQAPTVTSLRGSLQVHQQGILITTSDFSKGARLEAIAANKTHIGLINGNELVGLLVKHKVGVREKNLPVLSLDDDWWGELVGESSEAGAEKEVNRELPSVNGNEGKPTPSNKPASFLLFGEPHPFETWRGMLLTVCEILAQRHDDFAQIAVTVQGRSRQHIAGSPDEMINPLRINSTDLWLEANQSSRTTMRVIQMLLEAFGYSQVEFRLKN
;
A
#
# COMPACT_ATOMS: atom_id res chain seq x y z
N MET A 1 -21.22 -22.68 14.59
CA MET A 1 -21.58 -21.28 14.27
C MET A 1 -22.21 -21.23 12.88
N THR A 2 -22.83 -20.12 12.46
CA THR A 2 -23.22 -19.98 11.04
C THR A 2 -21.96 -19.77 10.17
N TYR A 3 -22.11 -19.90 8.85
CA TYR A 3 -21.02 -19.59 7.92
C TYR A 3 -20.58 -18.13 8.01
N LEU A 4 -21.51 -17.19 8.21
CA LEU A 4 -21.20 -15.76 8.34
C LEU A 4 -20.47 -15.47 9.65
N ASP A 5 -20.91 -16.03 10.77
CA ASP A 5 -20.21 -15.87 12.06
C ASP A 5 -18.77 -16.39 11.98
N ALA A 6 -18.59 -17.57 11.39
CA ALA A 6 -17.28 -18.17 11.21
C ALA A 6 -16.39 -17.33 10.27
N ALA A 7 -16.97 -16.81 9.17
CA ALA A 7 -16.27 -15.89 8.28
C ALA A 7 -15.83 -14.61 8.99
N GLN A 8 -16.70 -14.03 9.82
CA GLN A 8 -16.38 -12.85 10.61
C GLN A 8 -15.20 -13.10 11.54
N GLU A 9 -15.21 -14.22 12.27
CA GLU A 9 -14.13 -14.56 13.20
C GLU A 9 -12.81 -14.84 12.48
N VAL A 10 -12.86 -15.59 11.37
CA VAL A 10 -11.68 -15.87 10.55
C VAL A 10 -11.08 -14.57 9.99
N LEU A 11 -11.90 -13.68 9.46
CA LEU A 11 -11.46 -12.38 8.95
C LEU A 11 -10.91 -11.50 10.08
N LYS A 12 -11.62 -11.36 11.21
CA LYS A 12 -11.12 -10.60 12.38
C LYS A 12 -9.73 -11.07 12.82
N LYS A 13 -9.51 -12.38 12.93
CA LYS A 13 -8.21 -12.96 13.29
C LYS A 13 -7.15 -12.79 12.19
N SER A 14 -7.54 -12.73 10.92
CA SER A 14 -6.58 -12.52 9.83
C SER A 14 -6.12 -11.08 9.70
N GLY A 15 -6.96 -10.10 10.07
CA GLY A 15 -6.66 -8.67 9.93
C GLY A 15 -6.53 -8.18 8.49
N SER A 16 -6.88 -8.99 7.50
CA SER A 16 -6.80 -8.68 6.06
C SER A 16 -7.92 -9.37 5.28
N PRO A 17 -8.32 -8.86 4.11
CA PRO A 17 -9.23 -9.57 3.22
C PRO A 17 -8.67 -10.93 2.79
N LEU A 18 -9.54 -11.92 2.64
CA LEU A 18 -9.16 -13.29 2.27
C LEU A 18 -10.07 -13.80 1.14
N ARG A 19 -9.56 -14.77 0.38
CA ARG A 19 -10.38 -15.54 -0.56
C ARG A 19 -11.39 -16.39 0.19
N TYR A 20 -12.58 -16.59 -0.35
CA TYR A 20 -13.61 -17.40 0.32
C TYR A 20 -13.14 -18.84 0.56
N GLU A 21 -12.26 -19.38 -0.29
CA GLU A 21 -11.65 -20.68 -0.10
C GLU A 21 -10.81 -20.70 1.20
N ASP A 22 -9.91 -19.72 1.38
CA ASP A 22 -9.07 -19.60 2.58
C ASP A 22 -9.92 -19.35 3.85
N ILE A 23 -11.01 -18.59 3.73
CA ILE A 23 -11.94 -18.36 4.84
C ILE A 23 -12.57 -19.68 5.26
N THR A 24 -13.00 -20.49 4.29
CA THR A 24 -13.64 -21.79 4.52
C THR A 24 -12.67 -22.77 5.15
N GLU A 25 -11.46 -22.88 4.59
CA GLU A 25 -10.42 -23.78 5.09
C GLU A 25 -10.07 -23.46 6.55
N ARG A 26 -9.85 -22.19 6.88
CA ARG A 26 -9.55 -21.75 8.25
C ARG A 26 -10.73 -21.95 9.20
N ALA A 27 -11.97 -21.82 8.71
CA ALA A 27 -13.16 -22.10 9.50
C ALA A 27 -13.29 -23.59 9.83
N LEU A 28 -12.99 -24.48 8.88
CA LEU A 28 -12.98 -25.93 9.08
C LEU A 28 -11.84 -26.38 9.99
N ALA A 29 -10.63 -25.89 9.75
CA ALA A 29 -9.45 -26.22 10.55
C ALA A 29 -9.61 -25.86 12.04
N ARG A 30 -10.45 -24.85 12.34
CA ARG A 30 -10.76 -24.40 13.70
C ARG A 30 -12.06 -24.98 14.25
N GLY A 31 -12.75 -25.84 13.50
CA GLY A 31 -14.03 -26.43 13.91
C GLY A 31 -15.18 -25.41 14.08
N LEU A 32 -15.11 -24.24 13.43
CA LEU A 32 -16.12 -23.18 13.56
C LEU A 32 -17.41 -23.49 12.80
N ILE A 33 -17.28 -24.27 11.71
CA ILE A 33 -18.39 -24.74 10.87
C ILE A 33 -18.35 -26.27 10.76
N ALA A 34 -19.54 -26.87 10.68
CA ALA A 34 -19.73 -28.29 10.43
C ALA A 34 -20.58 -28.45 9.15
N PRO A 35 -19.95 -28.67 7.98
CA PRO A 35 -20.68 -28.74 6.72
C PRO A 35 -21.51 -30.02 6.61
N GLN A 36 -22.74 -29.89 6.09
CA GLN A 36 -23.61 -31.03 5.80
C GLN A 36 -23.47 -31.56 4.35
N GLY A 37 -22.84 -30.78 3.46
CA GLY A 37 -22.67 -31.10 2.04
C GLY A 37 -21.22 -31.17 1.61
N LEU A 38 -20.99 -31.61 0.37
CA LEU A 38 -19.65 -31.88 -0.19
C LEU A 38 -18.83 -30.62 -0.52
N THR A 39 -19.46 -29.44 -0.60
CA THR A 39 -18.82 -28.20 -1.07
C THR A 39 -19.03 -27.01 -0.09
N PRO A 40 -18.37 -27.04 1.08
CA PRO A 40 -18.46 -25.96 2.06
C PRO A 40 -18.01 -24.60 1.52
N GLU A 41 -17.06 -24.57 0.58
CA GLU A 41 -16.51 -23.33 -0.01
C GLU A 41 -17.57 -22.63 -0.86
N ALA A 42 -18.32 -23.39 -1.65
CA ALA A 42 -19.43 -22.85 -2.46
C ALA A 42 -20.54 -22.27 -1.57
N THR A 43 -20.79 -22.92 -0.43
CA THR A 43 -21.76 -22.45 0.57
C THR A 43 -21.28 -21.15 1.23
N MET A 44 -20.01 -21.10 1.65
CA MET A 44 -19.37 -19.90 2.20
C MET A 44 -19.43 -18.74 1.20
N ALA A 45 -19.03 -18.98 -0.05
CA ALA A 45 -19.08 -17.98 -1.11
C ALA A 45 -20.49 -17.44 -1.31
N SER A 46 -21.49 -18.31 -1.46
CA SER A 46 -22.89 -17.92 -1.65
C SER A 46 -23.41 -17.05 -0.50
N ARG A 47 -23.11 -17.43 0.75
CA ARG A 47 -23.51 -16.66 1.93
C ARG A 47 -22.86 -15.27 1.96
N LEU A 48 -21.56 -15.18 1.75
CA LEU A 48 -20.85 -13.90 1.70
C LEU A 48 -21.30 -13.03 0.53
N TYR A 49 -21.52 -13.60 -0.66
CA TYR A 49 -22.03 -12.86 -1.81
C TYR A 49 -23.43 -12.29 -1.55
N THR A 50 -24.31 -13.07 -0.94
CA THR A 50 -25.68 -12.64 -0.65
C THR A 50 -25.70 -11.60 0.47
N ASP A 51 -24.90 -11.79 1.52
CA ASP A 51 -24.84 -10.88 2.66
C ASP A 51 -24.30 -9.50 2.29
N THR A 52 -23.24 -9.45 1.47
CA THR A 52 -22.65 -8.18 0.98
C THR A 52 -23.61 -7.31 0.15
N LEU A 53 -24.80 -7.80 -0.23
CA LEU A 53 -25.84 -7.03 -0.91
C LEU A 53 -26.86 -6.40 0.06
N GLN A 54 -26.82 -6.76 1.34
CA GLN A 54 -27.75 -6.27 2.36
C GLN A 54 -27.24 -4.96 3.00
N GLU A 55 -28.15 -4.03 3.30
CA GLU A 55 -27.83 -2.86 4.11
C GLU A 55 -27.42 -3.28 5.53
N GLY A 56 -26.30 -2.78 6.03
CA GLY A 56 -25.75 -3.15 7.33
C GLY A 56 -24.90 -4.43 7.34
N SER A 57 -24.53 -4.98 6.18
CA SER A 57 -23.59 -6.11 6.10
C SER A 57 -22.28 -5.77 6.81
N LEU A 58 -21.73 -6.76 7.52
CA LEU A 58 -20.42 -6.65 8.16
C LEU A 58 -19.26 -6.93 7.17
N PHE A 59 -19.59 -7.41 5.98
CA PHE A 59 -18.64 -7.85 4.97
C PHE A 59 -18.64 -6.90 3.78
N VAL A 60 -17.50 -6.84 3.09
CA VAL A 60 -17.37 -6.12 1.83
C VAL A 60 -16.55 -6.92 0.83
N ARG A 61 -16.83 -6.72 -0.45
CA ARG A 61 -16.08 -7.34 -1.54
C ARG A 61 -14.82 -6.53 -1.79
N ALA A 62 -13.66 -7.11 -1.46
CA ALA A 62 -12.35 -6.50 -1.70
C ALA A 62 -11.74 -6.91 -3.06
N GLY A 63 -12.41 -7.81 -3.79
CA GLY A 63 -11.98 -8.29 -5.11
C GLY A 63 -12.78 -9.52 -5.55
N LYS A 64 -12.47 -10.07 -6.72
CA LYS A 64 -13.17 -11.27 -7.24
C LYS A 64 -12.92 -12.47 -6.31
N GLY A 65 -13.95 -12.89 -5.59
CA GLY A 65 -13.87 -13.96 -4.59
C GLY A 65 -13.16 -13.59 -3.29
N ILE A 66 -12.84 -12.30 -3.09
CA ILE A 66 -12.12 -11.80 -1.90
C ILE A 66 -13.07 -10.99 -1.05
N PHE A 67 -13.14 -11.32 0.23
CA PHE A 67 -14.02 -10.68 1.20
C PHE A 67 -13.21 -10.10 2.35
N GLY A 68 -13.63 -8.93 2.83
CA GLY A 68 -13.10 -8.27 4.02
C GLY A 68 -14.24 -7.78 4.92
N LEU A 69 -13.90 -7.11 6.01
CA LEU A 69 -14.88 -6.48 6.91
C LEU A 69 -15.07 -5.01 6.55
N VAL A 70 -16.29 -4.49 6.70
CA VAL A 70 -16.61 -3.08 6.39
C VAL A 70 -15.72 -2.11 7.18
N GLN A 71 -15.45 -2.41 8.46
CA GLN A 71 -14.51 -1.66 9.32
C GLN A 71 -13.05 -1.56 8.81
N TRP A 72 -12.71 -2.26 7.71
CA TRP A 72 -11.40 -2.16 7.07
C TRP A 72 -11.42 -1.30 5.80
N GLN A 73 -12.59 -0.80 5.40
CA GLN A 73 -12.63 0.23 4.37
C GLN A 73 -12.15 1.55 4.99
N PRO A 74 -11.26 2.29 4.31
CA PRO A 74 -11.00 3.65 4.71
C PRO A 74 -12.30 4.45 4.60
N GLU A 75 -12.75 5.05 5.70
CA GLU A 75 -13.86 6.01 5.73
C GLU A 75 -13.32 7.44 5.86
N GLY A 76 -14.11 8.43 5.47
CA GLY A 76 -13.71 9.84 5.55
C GLY A 76 -12.61 10.23 4.55
N ILE A 77 -11.62 10.99 5.00
CA ILE A 77 -10.61 11.64 4.16
C ILE A 77 -9.76 10.60 3.40
N GLU A 78 -9.43 9.46 4.00
CA GLU A 78 -8.63 8.41 3.36
C GLU A 78 -9.33 7.85 2.10
N SER A 79 -10.64 7.58 2.19
CA SER A 79 -11.46 7.15 1.04
C SER A 79 -11.47 8.20 -0.07
N GLN A 80 -11.57 9.47 0.32
CA GLN A 80 -11.55 10.58 -0.64
C GLN A 80 -10.20 10.71 -1.31
N VAL A 81 -9.10 10.57 -0.56
CA VAL A 81 -7.73 10.58 -1.09
C VAL A 81 -7.53 9.43 -2.07
N ASP A 82 -7.98 8.22 -1.75
CA ASP A 82 -7.89 7.07 -2.66
C ASP A 82 -8.70 7.28 -3.94
N LYS A 83 -9.93 7.82 -3.83
CA LYS A 83 -10.74 8.19 -5.00
C LYS A 83 -10.04 9.25 -5.86
N ILE A 84 -9.50 10.31 -5.24
CA ILE A 84 -8.76 11.36 -5.94
C ILE A 84 -7.54 10.77 -6.65
N ASN A 85 -6.78 9.90 -5.97
CA ASN A 85 -5.61 9.23 -6.53
C ASN A 85 -5.98 8.32 -7.71
N GLN A 86 -7.09 7.59 -7.60
CA GLN A 86 -7.59 6.74 -8.66
C GLN A 86 -8.04 7.55 -9.89
N THR A 87 -8.82 8.62 -9.68
CA THR A 87 -9.21 9.54 -10.76
C THR A 87 -7.99 10.19 -11.42
N THR A 88 -6.98 10.57 -10.63
CA THR A 88 -5.72 11.14 -11.16
C THR A 88 -4.98 10.13 -12.04
N ARG A 89 -4.94 8.85 -11.63
CA ARG A 89 -4.34 7.76 -12.43
C ARG A 89 -5.08 7.53 -13.74
N GLU A 90 -6.41 7.58 -13.73
CA GLU A 90 -7.24 7.45 -14.93
C GLU A 90 -7.03 8.62 -15.89
N GLN A 91 -6.96 9.85 -15.37
CA GLN A 91 -6.62 11.03 -16.16
C GLN A 91 -5.22 10.92 -16.78
N LEU A 92 -4.23 10.49 -15.99
CA LEU A 92 -2.88 10.26 -16.48
C LEU A 92 -2.87 9.23 -17.62
N HIS A 93 -3.54 8.09 -17.45
CA HIS A 93 -3.66 7.08 -18.51
C HIS A 93 -4.32 7.63 -19.79
N GLY A 94 -5.35 8.46 -19.63
CA GLY A 94 -6.00 9.18 -20.73
C GLY A 94 -5.02 10.05 -21.51
N PHE A 95 -4.21 10.86 -20.82
CA PHE A 95 -3.19 11.69 -21.46
C PHE A 95 -2.16 10.85 -22.23
N LEU A 96 -1.69 9.73 -21.67
CA LEU A 96 -0.74 8.84 -22.37
C LEU A 96 -1.34 8.27 -23.66
N SER A 97 -2.62 7.93 -23.63
CA SER A 97 -3.34 7.35 -24.78
C SER A 97 -3.53 8.36 -25.92
N GLU A 98 -3.67 9.64 -25.62
CA GLU A 98 -3.88 10.72 -26.59
C GLU A 98 -2.58 11.40 -27.04
N MET A 99 -1.49 11.22 -26.29
CA MET A 99 -0.20 11.87 -26.54
C MET A 99 0.37 11.56 -27.95
N PRO A 100 0.95 12.56 -28.65
CA PRO A 100 1.71 12.32 -29.87
C PRO A 100 2.84 11.30 -29.66
N PRO A 101 3.11 10.40 -30.63
CA PRO A 101 4.10 9.33 -30.44
C PRO A 101 5.50 9.81 -30.06
N ASP A 102 6.01 10.85 -30.72
CA ASP A 102 7.31 11.48 -30.45
C ASP A 102 7.42 12.01 -29.01
N ARG A 103 6.34 12.61 -28.50
CA ARG A 103 6.27 13.07 -27.11
C ARG A 103 6.20 11.91 -26.12
N PHE A 104 5.55 10.83 -26.50
CA PHE A 104 5.46 9.63 -25.67
C PHE A 104 6.81 8.93 -25.58
N GLU A 105 7.54 8.82 -26.68
CA GLU A 105 8.93 8.32 -26.73
C GLU A 105 9.84 9.17 -25.81
N ALA A 106 9.73 10.51 -25.88
CA ALA A 106 10.45 11.42 -24.99
C ALA A 106 10.07 11.27 -23.50
N LEU A 107 8.77 11.07 -23.20
CA LEU A 107 8.30 10.80 -21.83
C LEU A 107 8.89 9.51 -21.26
N ILE A 108 8.99 8.46 -22.09
CA ILE A 108 9.63 7.21 -21.69
C ILE A 108 11.11 7.43 -21.40
N GLY A 109 11.81 8.22 -22.21
CA GLY A 109 13.20 8.63 -21.94
C GLY A 109 13.34 9.29 -20.56
N GLU A 110 12.52 10.30 -20.24
CA GLU A 110 12.51 10.96 -18.93
C GLU A 110 12.21 9.96 -17.80
N LEU A 111 11.24 9.06 -17.99
CA LEU A 111 10.93 8.04 -17.00
C LEU A 111 12.13 7.13 -16.72
N LEU A 112 12.84 6.68 -17.76
CA LEU A 112 14.03 5.83 -17.59
C LEU A 112 15.12 6.56 -16.80
N ILE A 113 15.37 7.84 -17.09
CA ILE A 113 16.33 8.66 -16.33
C ILE A 113 15.93 8.70 -14.84
N ARG A 114 14.64 8.96 -14.55
CA ARG A 114 14.10 8.96 -13.18
C ARG A 114 14.12 7.60 -12.49
N MET A 115 14.20 6.52 -13.26
CA MET A 115 14.37 5.15 -12.78
C MET A 115 15.84 4.78 -12.52
N GLY A 116 16.79 5.68 -12.84
CA GLY A 116 18.22 5.50 -12.59
C GLY A 116 19.04 5.09 -13.82
N PHE A 117 18.51 5.27 -15.03
CA PHE A 117 19.33 5.18 -16.24
C PHE A 117 20.28 6.38 -16.34
N ASP A 118 21.47 6.16 -16.90
CA ASP A 118 22.46 7.23 -17.11
C ASP A 118 21.94 8.18 -18.20
N GLU A 119 21.63 9.42 -17.81
CA GLU A 119 21.11 10.48 -18.68
C GLU A 119 21.95 10.68 -19.96
N ASN A 120 23.28 10.51 -19.87
CA ASN A 120 24.16 10.68 -21.02
C ASN A 120 24.07 9.54 -22.04
N THR A 121 23.38 8.45 -21.68
CA THR A 121 23.21 7.27 -22.52
C THR A 121 21.78 7.11 -23.02
N VAL A 122 20.82 7.85 -22.45
CA VAL A 122 19.42 7.75 -22.87
C VAL A 122 19.23 8.53 -24.17
N GLU A 123 18.91 7.81 -25.24
CA GLU A 123 18.70 8.38 -26.57
C GLU A 123 17.34 7.94 -27.12
N VAL A 124 16.52 8.91 -27.52
CA VAL A 124 15.30 8.65 -28.29
C VAL A 124 15.68 8.56 -29.77
N THR A 125 15.50 7.39 -30.36
CA THR A 125 15.90 7.14 -31.74
C THR A 125 14.89 7.76 -32.70
N ARG A 126 15.35 8.15 -33.90
CA ARG A 126 14.44 8.60 -34.96
C ARG A 126 13.97 7.38 -35.75
N ARG A 127 12.69 7.39 -36.13
CA ARG A 127 12.02 6.39 -36.98
C ARG A 127 12.74 6.16 -38.32
N SER A 128 13.78 5.34 -38.32
CA SER A 128 14.42 4.86 -39.55
C SER A 128 15.28 3.63 -39.29
N GLY A 129 14.73 2.45 -39.61
CA GLY A 129 15.50 1.24 -39.89
C GLY A 129 16.04 0.44 -38.69
N ASP A 130 15.73 0.82 -37.46
CA ASP A 130 16.27 0.22 -36.22
C ASP A 130 15.46 -0.98 -35.67
N GLY A 131 14.55 -1.54 -36.46
CA GLY A 131 13.68 -2.63 -36.01
C GLY A 131 12.60 -2.20 -35.02
N GLY A 132 12.39 -0.88 -34.86
CA GLY A 132 11.37 -0.29 -33.99
C GLY A 132 11.82 -0.17 -32.54
N ILE A 133 13.11 -0.03 -32.29
CA ILE A 133 13.62 0.44 -31.00
C ILE A 133 13.38 1.94 -30.97
N ASP A 134 12.71 2.46 -29.95
CA ASP A 134 12.35 3.88 -29.86
C ASP A 134 13.21 4.62 -28.82
N VAL A 135 13.72 3.92 -27.80
CA VAL A 135 14.64 4.47 -26.80
C VAL A 135 15.77 3.49 -26.49
N LEU A 136 16.99 4.00 -26.39
CA LEU A 136 18.17 3.27 -25.92
C LEU A 136 18.62 3.87 -24.59
N GLY A 137 19.24 3.08 -23.71
CA GLY A 137 19.82 3.60 -22.48
C GLY A 137 20.57 2.55 -21.68
N VAL A 138 21.49 2.99 -20.82
CA VAL A 138 22.26 2.11 -19.93
C VAL A 138 21.83 2.35 -18.49
N TYR A 139 21.36 1.28 -17.83
CA TYR A 139 21.13 1.29 -16.40
C TYR A 139 22.42 0.96 -15.65
N ARG A 140 22.90 1.86 -14.79
CA ARG A 140 24.12 1.67 -14.00
C ARG A 140 23.77 1.57 -12.52
N ALA A 141 23.61 0.36 -12.01
CA ALA A 141 23.59 0.16 -10.57
C ALA A 141 25.01 0.39 -10.05
N THR A 142 25.17 1.30 -9.08
CA THR A 142 26.41 1.56 -8.31
C THR A 142 27.66 1.96 -9.11
N GLY A 143 27.54 2.27 -10.41
CA GLY A 143 28.61 2.82 -11.25
C GLY A 143 29.68 1.83 -11.72
N LEU A 144 29.59 0.55 -11.37
CA LEU A 144 30.59 -0.47 -11.71
C LEU A 144 30.24 -1.24 -13.00
N THR A 145 28.96 -1.60 -13.17
CA THR A 145 28.48 -2.36 -14.32
C THR A 145 27.20 -1.75 -14.87
N GLY A 146 27.07 -1.75 -16.20
CA GLY A 146 25.92 -1.19 -16.92
C GLY A 146 25.15 -2.28 -17.64
N VAL A 147 23.82 -2.22 -17.58
CA VAL A 147 22.92 -3.04 -18.39
C VAL A 147 22.37 -2.16 -19.51
N SER A 148 22.73 -2.48 -20.75
CA SER A 148 22.18 -1.80 -21.92
C SER A 148 20.76 -2.28 -22.17
N ALA A 149 19.82 -1.35 -22.34
CA ALA A 149 18.43 -1.61 -22.67
C ALA A 149 18.07 -1.02 -24.04
N ALA A 150 17.31 -1.77 -24.83
CA ALA A 150 16.56 -1.29 -25.98
C ALA A 150 15.09 -1.33 -25.64
N VAL A 151 14.43 -0.19 -25.76
CA VAL A 151 13.03 -0.01 -25.42
C VAL A 151 12.23 0.27 -26.67
N GLN A 152 11.20 -0.54 -26.90
CA GLN A 152 10.19 -0.28 -27.92
C GLN A 152 8.91 0.19 -27.24
N VAL A 153 8.35 1.27 -27.77
CA VAL A 153 7.21 1.98 -27.25
C VAL A 153 6.05 1.87 -28.24
N LYS A 154 4.92 1.34 -27.80
CA LYS A 154 3.71 1.18 -28.63
C LYS A 154 2.52 1.89 -28.00
N ARG A 155 2.08 3.00 -28.59
CA ARG A 155 0.82 3.66 -28.23
C ARG A 155 -0.36 2.99 -28.93
N TRP A 156 -0.92 1.94 -28.33
CA TRP A 156 -1.95 1.09 -28.94
C TRP A 156 -3.26 1.13 -28.16
N LYS A 157 -4.37 0.92 -28.87
CA LYS A 157 -5.70 0.69 -28.27
C LYS A 157 -6.00 -0.80 -28.02
N SER A 158 -5.41 -1.68 -28.83
CA SER A 158 -5.57 -3.12 -28.73
C SER A 158 -4.37 -3.77 -28.04
N ASN A 159 -4.54 -5.02 -27.61
CA ASN A 159 -3.47 -5.74 -26.94
C ASN A 159 -2.30 -6.00 -27.89
N VAL A 160 -1.08 -5.81 -27.40
CA VAL A 160 0.15 -6.14 -28.12
C VAL A 160 0.27 -7.66 -28.29
N GLN A 161 0.59 -8.09 -29.51
CA GLN A 161 0.66 -9.50 -29.90
C GLN A 161 2.09 -10.02 -29.96
N ALA A 162 2.23 -11.35 -29.88
CA ALA A 162 3.52 -12.06 -29.89
C ALA A 162 4.50 -11.64 -31.01
N PRO A 163 4.06 -11.37 -32.26
CA PRO A 163 4.98 -10.95 -33.32
C PRO A 163 5.77 -9.69 -32.98
N THR A 164 5.20 -8.76 -32.20
CA THR A 164 5.90 -7.54 -31.76
C THR A 164 7.06 -7.89 -30.82
N VAL A 165 6.84 -8.82 -29.90
CA VAL A 165 7.86 -9.30 -28.95
C VAL A 165 8.99 -10.02 -29.69
N THR A 166 8.64 -10.86 -30.67
CA THR A 166 9.62 -11.57 -31.51
C THR A 166 10.42 -10.59 -32.37
N SER A 167 9.76 -9.57 -32.95
CA SER A 167 10.42 -8.53 -33.74
C SER A 167 11.44 -7.77 -32.90
N LEU A 168 11.04 -7.26 -31.73
CA LEU A 168 11.96 -6.54 -30.83
C LEU A 168 13.17 -7.41 -30.48
N ARG A 169 12.94 -8.68 -30.13
CA ARG A 169 14.03 -9.61 -29.78
C ARG A 169 15.01 -9.81 -30.93
N GLY A 170 14.53 -9.87 -32.16
CA GLY A 170 15.38 -9.99 -33.35
C GLY A 170 16.21 -8.74 -33.64
N SER A 171 15.82 -7.59 -33.08
CA SER A 171 16.53 -6.30 -33.23
C SER A 171 17.53 -6.01 -32.12
N LEU A 172 17.55 -6.81 -31.05
CA LEU A 172 18.48 -6.62 -29.93
C LEU A 172 19.93 -6.94 -30.32
N GLN A 173 20.86 -6.12 -29.83
CA GLN A 173 22.29 -6.39 -29.92
C GLN A 173 22.77 -7.35 -28.83
N VAL A 174 23.99 -7.87 -28.98
CA VAL A 174 24.62 -8.77 -27.98
C VAL A 174 24.71 -8.04 -26.63
N HIS A 175 24.28 -8.69 -25.55
CA HIS A 175 24.22 -8.15 -24.18
C HIS A 175 23.22 -7.01 -23.94
N GLN A 176 22.33 -6.72 -24.90
CA GLN A 176 21.24 -5.77 -24.71
C GLN A 176 19.98 -6.47 -24.17
N GLN A 177 19.30 -5.85 -23.21
CA GLN A 177 17.98 -6.28 -22.73
C GLN A 177 16.87 -5.54 -23.49
N GLY A 178 15.82 -6.27 -23.87
CA GLY A 178 14.66 -5.67 -24.53
C GLY A 178 13.56 -5.31 -23.52
N ILE A 179 12.96 -4.15 -23.67
CA ILE A 179 11.77 -3.74 -22.92
C ILE A 179 10.71 -3.27 -23.90
N LEU A 180 9.48 -3.77 -23.76
CA LEU A 180 8.33 -3.33 -24.55
C LEU A 180 7.35 -2.61 -23.63
N ILE A 181 7.09 -1.34 -23.93
CA ILE A 181 6.17 -0.48 -23.18
C ILE A 181 4.96 -0.18 -24.05
N THR A 182 3.75 -0.32 -23.49
CA THR A 182 2.50 0.00 -24.19
C THR A 182 1.53 0.77 -23.30
N THR A 183 0.65 1.57 -23.91
CA THR A 183 -0.50 2.19 -23.24
C THR A 183 -1.67 1.21 -23.03
N SER A 184 -1.67 0.07 -23.74
CA SER A 184 -2.67 -0.99 -23.64
C SER A 184 -2.19 -2.17 -22.78
N ASP A 185 -2.65 -3.39 -23.05
CA ASP A 185 -2.20 -4.62 -22.38
C ASP A 185 -1.54 -5.60 -23.38
N PHE A 186 -1.01 -6.71 -22.89
CA PHE A 186 -0.39 -7.77 -23.69
C PHE A 186 -1.31 -8.99 -23.81
N SER A 187 -1.33 -9.61 -24.99
CA SER A 187 -2.02 -10.89 -25.15
C SER A 187 -1.31 -12.02 -24.40
N LYS A 188 -2.04 -13.10 -24.09
CA LYS A 188 -1.43 -14.30 -23.46
C LYS A 188 -0.26 -14.84 -24.27
N GLY A 189 -0.37 -14.83 -25.60
CA GLY A 189 0.71 -15.24 -26.51
C GLY A 189 1.93 -14.31 -26.41
N ALA A 190 1.74 -12.99 -26.31
CA ALA A 190 2.84 -12.05 -26.14
C ALA A 190 3.57 -12.26 -24.81
N ARG A 191 2.82 -12.48 -23.72
CA ARG A 191 3.39 -12.77 -22.39
C ARG A 191 4.20 -14.06 -22.39
N LEU A 192 3.68 -15.13 -23.00
CA LEU A 192 4.41 -16.41 -23.13
C LEU A 192 5.66 -16.27 -24.00
N GLU A 193 5.57 -15.55 -25.12
CA GLU A 193 6.73 -15.34 -26.00
C GLU A 193 7.84 -14.58 -25.26
N ALA A 194 7.52 -13.53 -24.49
CA ALA A 194 8.50 -12.72 -23.76
C ALA A 194 9.40 -13.52 -22.80
N ILE A 195 8.87 -14.59 -22.19
CA ILE A 195 9.57 -15.47 -21.26
C ILE A 195 9.94 -16.85 -21.86
N ALA A 196 9.83 -17.01 -23.18
CA ALA A 196 10.09 -18.29 -23.83
C ALA A 196 11.49 -18.84 -23.52
N ALA A 197 11.55 -20.13 -23.21
CA ALA A 197 12.79 -20.82 -22.86
C ALA A 197 13.84 -20.69 -23.97
N ASN A 198 15.11 -20.55 -23.57
CA ASN A 198 16.27 -20.41 -24.46
C ASN A 198 16.26 -19.17 -25.36
N LYS A 199 15.45 -18.16 -25.05
CA LYS A 199 15.44 -16.86 -25.75
C LYS A 199 15.73 -15.72 -24.76
N THR A 200 16.31 -14.62 -25.25
CA THR A 200 16.60 -13.41 -24.44
C THR A 200 15.32 -12.85 -23.84
N HIS A 201 15.22 -12.72 -22.51
CA HIS A 201 14.02 -12.19 -21.85
C HIS A 201 13.67 -10.78 -22.35
N ILE A 202 12.37 -10.54 -22.57
CA ILE A 202 11.84 -9.21 -22.90
C ILE A 202 10.97 -8.72 -21.74
N GLY A 203 11.33 -7.60 -21.14
CA GLY A 203 10.51 -6.93 -20.14
C GLY A 203 9.24 -6.38 -20.77
N LEU A 204 8.09 -6.59 -20.14
CA LEU A 204 6.80 -6.07 -20.62
C LEU A 204 6.25 -5.10 -19.59
N ILE A 205 5.86 -3.89 -20.03
CA ILE A 205 5.24 -2.86 -19.20
C ILE A 205 3.94 -2.43 -19.87
N ASN A 206 2.80 -2.75 -19.27
CA ASN A 206 1.49 -2.37 -19.78
C ASN A 206 1.06 -0.98 -19.29
N GLY A 207 -0.09 -0.49 -19.75
CA GLY A 207 -0.54 0.87 -19.46
C GLY A 207 -0.74 1.15 -17.97
N ASN A 208 -1.24 0.17 -17.20
CA ASN A 208 -1.46 0.32 -15.77
C ASN A 208 -0.13 0.31 -15.00
N GLU A 209 0.79 -0.58 -15.39
CA GLU A 209 2.15 -0.66 -14.84
C GLU A 209 2.92 0.63 -15.13
N LEU A 210 2.82 1.16 -16.36
CA LEU A 210 3.43 2.42 -16.76
C LEU A 210 2.93 3.60 -15.93
N VAL A 211 1.61 3.72 -15.72
CA VAL A 211 1.03 4.73 -14.83
C VAL A 211 1.57 4.59 -13.40
N GLY A 212 1.67 3.35 -12.91
CA GLY A 212 2.28 3.06 -11.62
C GLY A 212 3.72 3.57 -11.51
N LEU A 213 4.53 3.33 -12.54
CA LEU A 213 5.92 3.80 -12.63
C LEU A 213 6.01 5.32 -12.69
N LEU A 214 5.20 5.98 -13.53
CA LEU A 214 5.16 7.45 -13.61
C LEU A 214 4.82 8.08 -12.26
N VAL A 215 3.82 7.53 -11.55
CA VAL A 215 3.46 8.02 -10.21
C VAL A 215 4.59 7.79 -9.20
N LYS A 216 5.15 6.57 -9.17
CA LYS A 216 6.25 6.22 -8.26
C LYS A 216 7.46 7.14 -8.44
N HIS A 217 7.80 7.47 -9.67
CA HIS A 217 8.96 8.29 -10.03
C HIS A 217 8.62 9.80 -10.17
N LYS A 218 7.40 10.21 -9.77
CA LYS A 218 6.92 11.59 -9.77
C LYS A 218 7.08 12.27 -11.14
N VAL A 219 6.72 11.56 -12.21
CA VAL A 219 6.73 12.04 -13.60
C VAL A 219 5.30 12.38 -14.01
N GLY A 220 5.06 13.64 -14.41
CA GLY A 220 3.73 14.11 -14.81
C GLY A 220 2.71 14.25 -13.66
N VAL A 221 3.11 13.96 -12.42
CA VAL A 221 2.28 14.09 -11.22
C VAL A 221 3.00 14.88 -10.14
N ARG A 222 2.22 15.51 -9.25
CA ARG A 222 2.73 16.18 -8.05
C ARG A 222 1.96 15.72 -6.83
N GLU A 223 2.69 15.42 -5.77
CA GLU A 223 2.13 15.10 -4.46
C GLU A 223 1.72 16.40 -3.76
N LYS A 224 0.48 16.46 -3.27
CA LYS A 224 0.00 17.59 -2.46
C LYS A 224 0.08 17.17 -0.99
N ASN A 225 0.85 17.90 -0.21
CA ASN A 225 0.88 17.73 1.24
C ASN A 225 -0.21 18.62 1.86
N LEU A 226 -1.33 18.03 2.27
CA LEU A 226 -2.47 18.75 2.86
C LEU A 226 -2.55 18.41 4.35
N PRO A 227 -2.07 19.29 5.25
CA PRO A 227 -2.24 19.08 6.68
C PRO A 227 -3.73 19.17 7.03
N VAL A 228 -4.25 18.12 7.65
CA VAL A 228 -5.61 18.10 8.18
C VAL A 228 -5.50 18.27 9.69
N LEU A 229 -6.14 19.29 10.22
CA LEU A 229 -6.26 19.50 11.66
C LEU A 229 -7.48 18.72 12.16
N SER A 230 -7.30 17.96 13.23
CA SER A 230 -8.38 17.37 14.00
C SER A 230 -8.36 17.97 15.41
N LEU A 231 -9.52 17.98 16.07
CA LEU A 231 -9.54 18.26 17.50
C LEU A 231 -8.85 17.12 18.23
N ASP A 232 -8.10 17.50 19.26
CA ASP A 232 -7.59 16.56 20.24
C ASP A 232 -8.69 16.38 21.29
N ASP A 233 -9.61 15.46 21.01
CA ASP A 233 -10.78 15.22 21.85
C ASP A 233 -10.37 14.76 23.27
N ASP A 234 -9.21 14.11 23.40
CA ASP A 234 -8.64 13.69 24.68
C ASP A 234 -8.20 14.94 25.49
N TRP A 235 -7.46 15.87 24.86
CA TRP A 235 -7.03 17.12 25.49
C TRP A 235 -8.20 18.01 25.92
N TRP A 236 -9.22 18.15 25.07
CA TRP A 236 -10.43 18.90 25.42
C TRP A 236 -11.29 18.20 26.48
N GLY A 237 -11.32 16.86 26.48
CA GLY A 237 -12.01 16.07 27.50
C GLY A 237 -11.42 16.27 28.90
N GLU A 238 -10.08 16.28 29.01
CA GLU A 238 -9.38 16.58 30.27
C GLU A 238 -9.58 18.02 30.75
N LEU A 239 -9.60 18.98 29.81
CA LEU A 239 -9.70 20.40 30.14
C LEU A 239 -11.12 20.83 30.55
N VAL A 240 -12.14 20.24 29.93
CA VAL A 240 -13.55 20.62 30.14
C VAL A 240 -14.20 19.78 31.25
N GLY A 241 -13.71 18.56 31.51
CA GLY A 241 -14.23 17.65 32.54
C GLY A 241 -15.63 17.12 32.23
N GLU A 242 -16.00 15.96 32.79
CA GLU A 242 -17.34 15.34 32.61
C GLU A 242 -18.49 16.12 33.28
N SER A 243 -18.24 17.30 33.85
CA SER A 243 -19.23 18.12 34.53
C SER A 243 -19.49 19.44 33.81
N SER A 244 -20.05 19.34 32.60
CA SER A 244 -20.95 20.36 32.08
C SER A 244 -22.06 19.72 31.24
N GLU A 245 -22.99 19.05 31.92
CA GLU A 245 -24.40 19.14 31.49
C GLU A 245 -24.87 20.59 31.70
N ALA A 246 -24.47 21.48 30.79
CA ALA A 246 -24.99 22.84 30.72
C ALA A 246 -24.85 23.38 29.29
N GLY A 247 -25.78 22.95 28.44
CA GLY A 247 -26.39 23.75 27.38
C GLY A 247 -25.49 24.50 26.39
N ALA A 248 -25.33 23.93 25.20
CA ALA A 248 -25.36 24.70 23.96
C ALA A 248 -25.77 23.80 22.78
N GLU A 249 -27.07 23.53 22.66
CA GLU A 249 -27.67 23.68 21.35
C GLU A 249 -27.38 25.11 20.89
N LYS A 250 -26.50 25.28 19.91
CA LYS A 250 -26.52 26.43 19.01
C LYS A 250 -25.97 26.01 17.66
N GLU A 251 -26.88 25.96 16.71
CA GLU A 251 -26.63 26.18 15.30
C GLU A 251 -25.53 27.24 15.11
N VAL A 252 -24.48 26.87 14.38
CA VAL A 252 -23.84 27.80 13.46
C VAL A 252 -23.88 27.14 12.09
N ASN A 253 -25.04 27.33 11.45
CA ASN A 253 -25.15 27.25 10.01
C ASN A 253 -24.24 28.33 9.40
N ARG A 254 -23.15 27.92 8.75
CA ARG A 254 -22.57 28.64 7.61
C ARG A 254 -22.12 27.61 6.58
N GLU A 255 -23.08 27.30 5.72
CA GLU A 255 -23.00 26.73 4.38
C GLU A 255 -21.60 26.47 3.81
N LEU A 256 -21.27 25.19 3.66
CA LEU A 256 -20.57 24.67 2.47
C LEU A 256 -21.59 23.83 1.69
N PRO A 257 -21.62 23.93 0.34
CA PRO A 257 -22.74 23.42 -0.44
C PRO A 257 -22.93 21.91 -0.27
N SER A 258 -24.18 21.55 -0.02
CA SER A 258 -24.69 20.19 0.17
C SER A 258 -24.65 19.38 -1.13
N VAL A 259 -24.22 18.11 -1.03
CA VAL A 259 -24.83 16.99 -1.76
C VAL A 259 -24.88 15.78 -0.81
N ASN A 260 -26.10 15.47 -0.37
CA ASN A 260 -26.65 14.28 0.32
C ASN A 260 -25.70 13.07 0.48
N GLY A 261 -25.56 12.40 1.63
CA GLY A 261 -26.38 12.30 2.83
C GLY A 261 -26.69 10.82 3.12
N ASN A 262 -26.01 10.22 4.10
CA ASN A 262 -26.65 9.38 5.14
C ASN A 262 -25.65 9.13 6.30
N GLU A 263 -25.97 9.68 7.47
CA GLU A 263 -25.19 9.54 8.70
C GLU A 263 -25.84 8.49 9.62
N GLY A 264 -25.03 7.55 10.10
CA GLY A 264 -25.28 6.79 11.33
C GLY A 264 -24.10 7.00 12.26
N LYS A 265 -24.32 7.68 13.39
CA LYS A 265 -23.32 8.00 14.43
C LYS A 265 -22.61 6.74 14.96
N PRO A 266 -21.28 6.74 15.19
CA PRO A 266 -20.63 5.82 16.11
C PRO A 266 -20.50 6.40 17.52
N THR A 267 -20.69 5.54 18.52
CA THR A 267 -20.53 5.73 19.97
C THR A 267 -19.06 5.57 20.43
N PRO A 268 -18.69 5.92 21.68
CA PRO A 268 -17.35 6.41 22.03
C PRO A 268 -16.24 5.34 22.02
N SER A 269 -15.04 5.79 21.63
CA SER A 269 -13.81 5.01 21.56
C SER A 269 -13.23 4.77 22.96
N ASN A 270 -13.17 3.51 23.39
CA ASN A 270 -12.59 3.09 24.66
C ASN A 270 -11.06 2.92 24.49
N LYS A 271 -10.29 4.00 24.66
CA LYS A 271 -8.82 3.98 24.55
C LYS A 271 -8.19 3.56 25.89
N PRO A 272 -7.22 2.64 25.90
CA PRO A 272 -6.55 2.21 27.13
C PRO A 272 -5.69 3.31 27.72
N ALA A 273 -5.76 3.51 29.05
CA ALA A 273 -5.00 4.53 29.77
C ALA A 273 -3.52 4.15 30.01
N SER A 274 -3.19 2.87 29.91
CA SER A 274 -1.83 2.37 30.15
C SER A 274 -1.52 1.11 29.34
N PHE A 275 -0.25 0.73 29.31
CA PHE A 275 0.19 -0.57 28.80
C PHE A 275 1.11 -1.24 29.82
N LEU A 276 1.12 -2.56 29.81
CA LEU A 276 2.12 -3.37 30.50
C LEU A 276 3.22 -3.71 29.50
N LEU A 277 4.47 -3.50 29.88
CA LEU A 277 5.64 -3.99 29.14
C LEU A 277 6.60 -4.65 30.13
N PHE A 278 6.93 -5.92 29.90
CA PHE A 278 7.76 -6.72 30.81
C PHE A 278 7.20 -6.78 32.25
N GLY A 279 5.88 -6.78 32.38
CA GLY A 279 5.18 -6.79 33.67
C GLY A 279 5.04 -5.41 34.34
N GLU A 280 5.70 -4.38 33.83
CA GLU A 280 5.66 -3.03 34.40
C GLU A 280 4.58 -2.16 33.72
N PRO A 281 3.74 -1.44 34.49
CA PRO A 281 2.73 -0.55 33.94
C PRO A 281 3.33 0.80 33.53
N HIS A 282 2.98 1.23 32.33
CA HIS A 282 3.39 2.50 31.75
C HIS A 282 2.14 3.28 31.30
N PRO A 283 1.86 4.45 31.89
CA PRO A 283 0.81 5.32 31.41
C PRO A 283 1.21 5.94 30.06
N PHE A 284 0.23 6.24 29.22
CA PHE A 284 0.49 6.97 27.98
C PHE A 284 -0.73 7.80 27.57
N GLU A 285 -0.47 9.03 27.10
CA GLU A 285 -1.51 9.93 26.60
C GLU A 285 -1.76 9.74 25.10
N THR A 286 -0.73 9.35 24.33
CA THR A 286 -0.84 9.19 22.87
C THR A 286 -0.20 7.88 22.40
N TRP A 287 -0.76 7.26 21.36
CA TRP A 287 -0.18 6.06 20.72
C TRP A 287 1.27 6.29 20.27
N ARG A 288 1.56 7.52 19.83
CA ARG A 288 2.92 8.00 19.55
C ARG A 288 3.82 7.91 20.78
N GLY A 289 3.36 8.45 21.91
CA GLY A 289 4.08 8.41 23.17
C GLY A 289 4.34 6.97 23.62
N MET A 290 3.33 6.10 23.53
CA MET A 290 3.48 4.68 23.83
C MET A 290 4.58 4.01 23.00
N LEU A 291 4.58 4.22 21.68
CA LEU A 291 5.60 3.64 20.80
C LEU A 291 7.01 4.12 21.15
N LEU A 292 7.15 5.43 21.43
CA LEU A 292 8.41 6.01 21.86
C LEU A 292 8.88 5.38 23.17
N THR A 293 8.02 5.30 24.18
CA THR A 293 8.33 4.70 25.49
C THR A 293 8.77 3.25 25.34
N VAL A 294 8.10 2.45 24.50
CA VAL A 294 8.52 1.07 24.21
C VAL A 294 9.91 1.03 23.60
N CYS A 295 10.19 1.89 22.62
CA CYS A 295 11.50 1.96 21.97
C CYS A 295 12.60 2.37 22.96
N GLU A 296 12.34 3.34 23.83
CA GLU A 296 13.28 3.78 24.87
C GLU A 296 13.56 2.67 25.88
N ILE A 297 12.53 1.93 26.31
CA ILE A 297 12.70 0.81 27.24
C ILE A 297 13.50 -0.33 26.59
N LEU A 298 13.26 -0.63 25.31
CA LEU A 298 14.05 -1.62 24.58
C LEU A 298 15.49 -1.15 24.40
N ALA A 299 15.72 0.13 24.08
CA ALA A 299 17.05 0.71 23.95
C ALA A 299 17.85 0.65 25.26
N GLN A 300 17.19 0.82 26.41
CA GLN A 300 17.83 0.69 27.72
C GLN A 300 18.17 -0.76 28.10
N ARG A 301 17.42 -1.74 27.58
CA ARG A 301 17.62 -3.16 27.89
C ARG A 301 18.61 -3.86 26.95
N HIS A 302 18.86 -3.30 25.78
CA HIS A 302 19.61 -3.94 24.70
C HIS A 302 20.68 -3.00 24.13
N ASP A 303 21.96 -3.33 24.35
CA ASP A 303 23.09 -2.60 23.77
C ASP A 303 23.10 -2.66 22.23
N ASP A 304 22.54 -3.72 21.66
CA ASP A 304 22.38 -3.95 20.22
C ASP A 304 21.07 -3.38 19.64
N PHE A 305 20.34 -2.58 20.42
CA PHE A 305 19.06 -2.02 20.00
C PHE A 305 19.11 -1.35 18.64
N ALA A 306 20.15 -0.54 18.39
CA ALA A 306 20.25 0.20 17.14
C ALA A 306 20.39 -0.72 15.92
N GLN A 307 21.11 -1.84 16.07
CA GLN A 307 21.34 -2.78 14.97
C GLN A 307 20.08 -3.59 14.66
N ILE A 308 19.29 -3.94 15.68
CA ILE A 308 18.08 -4.74 15.53
C ILE A 308 16.89 -3.87 15.09
N ALA A 309 16.70 -2.71 15.72
CA ALA A 309 15.56 -1.83 15.47
C ALA A 309 15.44 -1.37 14.01
N VAL A 310 16.57 -1.10 13.34
CA VAL A 310 16.59 -0.67 11.92
C VAL A 310 16.22 -1.80 10.93
N THR A 311 16.26 -3.06 11.39
CA THR A 311 15.79 -4.22 10.60
C THR A 311 14.27 -4.35 10.61
N VAL A 312 13.59 -3.69 11.56
CA VAL A 312 12.14 -3.72 11.69
C VAL A 312 11.53 -2.75 10.68
N GLN A 313 11.20 -3.27 9.50
CA GLN A 313 10.69 -2.48 8.37
C GLN A 313 9.25 -2.83 8.00
N GLY A 314 8.47 -1.82 7.62
CA GLY A 314 7.16 -2.00 7.00
C GLY A 314 7.28 -2.39 5.52
N ARG A 315 6.13 -2.51 4.82
CA ARG A 315 6.10 -2.86 3.38
C ARG A 315 6.79 -1.83 2.46
N SER A 316 6.94 -0.59 2.91
CA SER A 316 7.40 0.51 2.07
C SER A 316 8.29 1.55 2.77
N ARG A 317 8.45 1.50 4.10
CA ARG A 317 9.22 2.48 4.90
C ARG A 317 9.84 1.86 6.16
N GLN A 318 10.95 2.42 6.60
CA GLN A 318 11.59 2.10 7.88
C GLN A 318 10.87 2.81 9.01
N HIS A 319 10.49 2.08 10.06
CA HIS A 319 9.86 2.68 11.24
C HIS A 319 10.89 3.35 12.15
N ILE A 320 12.12 2.84 12.16
CA ILE A 320 13.26 3.37 12.90
C ILE A 320 14.46 3.46 11.96
N ALA A 321 15.15 4.60 11.94
CA ALA A 321 16.32 4.85 11.09
C ALA A 321 17.32 5.79 11.74
N GLY A 322 18.56 5.83 11.20
CA GLY A 322 19.61 6.74 11.67
C GLY A 322 19.47 8.19 11.20
N SER A 323 18.54 8.50 10.30
CA SER A 323 18.26 9.87 9.84
C SER A 323 16.75 10.12 9.73
N PRO A 324 16.28 11.36 10.02
CA PRO A 324 14.89 11.75 9.87
C PRO A 324 14.50 12.14 8.43
N ASP A 325 15.44 12.23 7.47
CA ASP A 325 15.26 12.93 6.18
C ASP A 325 14.15 12.38 5.26
N GLU A 326 13.62 11.18 5.55
CA GLU A 326 12.51 10.57 4.80
C GLU A 326 11.30 10.20 5.69
N MET A 327 11.36 10.52 6.98
CA MET A 327 10.34 10.18 7.96
C MET A 327 9.22 11.22 8.02
N ILE A 328 7.98 10.75 8.15
CA ILE A 328 6.86 11.64 8.46
C ILE A 328 6.72 11.80 9.97
N ASN A 329 6.89 13.03 10.47
CA ASN A 329 6.80 13.38 11.90
C ASN A 329 7.81 12.60 12.77
N PRO A 330 9.12 12.75 12.52
CA PRO A 330 10.16 11.99 13.21
C PRO A 330 10.24 12.38 14.69
N LEU A 331 10.42 11.38 15.55
CA LEU A 331 10.76 11.51 16.95
C LEU A 331 12.15 10.97 17.18
N ARG A 332 12.97 11.67 17.96
CA ARG A 332 14.24 11.10 18.41
C ARG A 332 13.98 10.08 19.52
N ILE A 333 14.55 8.88 19.42
CA ILE A 333 14.55 7.91 20.52
C ILE A 333 15.64 8.34 21.49
N ASN A 334 15.25 8.74 22.70
CA ASN A 334 16.21 9.22 23.70
C ASN A 334 17.28 8.15 23.97
N SER A 335 18.47 8.58 24.35
CA SER A 335 19.66 7.72 24.55
C SER A 335 20.18 6.98 23.31
N THR A 336 19.71 7.31 22.11
CA THR A 336 20.22 6.76 20.84
C THR A 336 20.43 7.84 19.77
N ASP A 337 21.11 7.49 18.69
CA ASP A 337 21.19 8.30 17.46
C ASP A 337 20.10 7.97 16.44
N LEU A 338 19.05 7.27 16.89
CA LEU A 338 17.96 6.82 16.04
C LEU A 338 16.73 7.71 16.12
N TRP A 339 15.98 7.70 15.02
CA TRP A 339 14.72 8.38 14.82
C TRP A 339 13.60 7.37 14.59
N LEU A 340 12.43 7.68 15.12
CA LEU A 340 11.19 6.90 15.05
C LEU A 340 10.16 7.66 14.22
N GLU A 341 9.57 7.02 13.20
CA GLU A 341 8.46 7.61 12.44
C GLU A 341 7.16 7.53 13.24
N ALA A 342 6.69 8.67 13.75
CA ALA A 342 5.58 8.72 14.72
C ALA A 342 4.19 8.95 14.10
N ASN A 343 4.08 9.07 12.77
CA ASN A 343 2.81 9.23 12.07
C ASN A 343 2.14 7.88 11.76
N GLN A 344 1.77 7.12 12.80
CA GLN A 344 1.22 5.78 12.69
C GLN A 344 -0.16 5.67 13.32
N SER A 345 -1.08 4.93 12.68
CA SER A 345 -2.37 4.56 13.28
C SER A 345 -2.17 3.68 14.52
N SER A 346 -3.14 3.63 15.44
CA SER A 346 -3.09 2.74 16.62
C SER A 346 -2.81 1.28 16.25
N ARG A 347 -3.42 0.79 15.16
CA ARG A 347 -3.18 -0.56 14.61
C ARG A 347 -1.73 -0.73 14.14
N THR A 348 -1.20 0.27 13.43
CA THR A 348 0.19 0.20 12.94
C THR A 348 1.18 0.29 14.10
N THR A 349 0.94 1.15 15.08
CA THR A 349 1.74 1.24 16.31
C THR A 349 1.82 -0.11 17.03
N MET A 350 0.68 -0.76 17.25
CA MET A 350 0.62 -2.09 17.86
C MET A 350 1.43 -3.13 17.07
N ARG A 351 1.32 -3.10 15.74
CA ARG A 351 2.08 -4.00 14.86
C ARG A 351 3.59 -3.75 14.94
N VAL A 352 4.02 -2.49 14.99
CA VAL A 352 5.45 -2.14 15.10
C VAL A 352 6.00 -2.60 16.44
N ILE A 353 5.27 -2.41 17.54
CA ILE A 353 5.65 -2.92 18.87
C ILE A 353 5.81 -4.44 18.84
N GLN A 354 4.83 -5.14 18.26
CA GLN A 354 4.90 -6.59 18.09
C GLN A 354 6.14 -7.02 17.30
N MET A 355 6.45 -6.36 16.17
CA MET A 355 7.62 -6.68 15.36
C MET A 355 8.94 -6.37 16.09
N LEU A 356 9.00 -5.28 16.86
CA LEU A 356 10.15 -4.96 17.69
C LEU A 356 10.36 -6.05 18.75
N LEU A 357 9.33 -6.39 19.51
CA LEU A 357 9.42 -7.43 20.54
C LEU A 357 9.86 -8.77 19.95
N GLU A 358 9.30 -9.18 18.81
CA GLU A 358 9.71 -10.40 18.09
C GLU A 358 11.18 -10.34 17.65
N ALA A 359 11.64 -9.19 17.13
CA ALA A 359 13.03 -9.01 16.70
C ALA A 359 14.03 -9.12 17.86
N PHE A 360 13.62 -8.70 19.07
CA PHE A 360 14.40 -8.87 20.31
C PHE A 360 14.16 -10.22 21.02
N GLY A 361 13.41 -11.14 20.41
CA GLY A 361 13.16 -12.48 20.94
C GLY A 361 12.11 -12.57 22.05
N TYR A 362 11.32 -11.53 22.26
CA TYR A 362 10.25 -11.51 23.25
C TYR A 362 8.92 -12.03 22.69
N SER A 363 8.15 -12.66 23.58
CA SER A 363 6.81 -13.16 23.27
C SER A 363 5.77 -12.03 23.32
N GLN A 364 4.70 -12.19 22.53
CA GLN A 364 3.56 -11.25 22.51
C GLN A 364 2.86 -11.08 23.86
N VAL A 365 3.10 -11.97 24.83
CA VAL A 365 2.54 -11.83 26.18
C VAL A 365 3.18 -10.72 27.00
N GLU A 366 4.39 -10.29 26.63
CA GLU A 366 5.19 -9.27 27.34
C GLU A 366 4.64 -7.86 27.16
N PHE A 367 3.74 -7.64 26.20
CA PHE A 367 3.08 -6.36 25.96
C PHE A 367 1.56 -6.50 25.95
N ARG A 368 0.86 -5.72 26.77
CA ARG A 368 -0.61 -5.71 26.80
C ARG A 368 -1.15 -4.32 27.11
N LEU A 369 -2.21 -3.93 26.42
CA LEU A 369 -2.96 -2.71 26.74
C LEU A 369 -3.82 -2.93 27.98
N LYS A 370 -3.96 -1.89 28.81
CA LYS A 370 -4.76 -1.90 30.03
C LYS A 370 -5.61 -0.61 30.07
N ASN A 371 -6.91 -0.81 30.19
CA ASN A 371 -7.87 0.28 30.38
C ASN A 371 -7.78 0.83 31.79
#